data_AF-A0A166LUN1-F1
#
_entry.id   AF-A0A166LUN1-F1
#
_cell.length_a   1.000
_cell.length_b   1.000
_cell.length_c   1.000
_cell.angle_alpha   90.00
_cell.angle_beta   90.00
_cell.angle_gamma   90.00
#
_symmetry.space_group_name_H-M   'P 1'
#
loop_
_entity.id
_entity.type
_entity.pdbx_description
1 polymer ?
#
loop_
_entity_poly.entity_id
_entity_poly.type
_entity_poly.pdbx_seq_one_letter_code
_entity_poly.pdbx_strand_id
1 'polypeptide(L)'
;MSSRNTLVTFPPFDRGRALESLVPRPTPSKNSKLPSSADLEFNYQNAPVVFWITHEQGSDVLFDIRPANFPTYASPYVSSEVSSNNFAIPSQKPIFENLYLQLAAILQANESIFILGACISSSGLRLNSSYTMAMWTRDIGDPIDGTTPSRLDDVMQYRINGGTLDMYFYSGVTSGKGGTAITQYVSIGTPALPLYCSLVFHFYGATEPTRS
;
A
#
# COMPACT_ATOMS: atom_id res chain seq x y z
N MET A 1 6.78 19.87 13.13
CA MET A 1 7.46 19.07 12.09
C MET A 1 6.51 19.02 10.91
N SER A 2 6.82 19.71 9.81
CA SER A 2 5.99 19.62 8.60
C SER A 2 6.38 18.35 7.85
N SER A 3 5.52 17.33 7.85
CA SER A 3 5.72 16.13 7.05
C SER A 3 5.49 16.47 5.58
N ARG A 4 6.55 16.39 4.80
CA ARG A 4 6.59 16.77 3.38
C ARG A 4 6.15 15.58 2.54
N ASN A 5 4.84 15.32 2.55
CA ASN A 5 4.25 14.17 1.90
C ASN A 5 3.77 14.55 0.50
N THR A 6 3.91 13.64 -0.46
CA THR A 6 3.29 13.79 -1.80
C THR A 6 1.94 13.09 -1.76
N LEU A 7 0.85 13.83 -2.01
CA LEU A 7 -0.49 13.29 -2.19
C LEU A 7 -0.81 13.24 -3.69
N VAL A 8 -1.15 12.05 -4.18
CA VAL A 8 -1.65 11.86 -5.55
C VAL A 8 -3.07 11.33 -5.47
N THR A 9 -4.01 12.08 -6.07
CA THR A 9 -5.42 11.70 -6.16
C THR A 9 -5.80 11.47 -7.62
N PHE A 10 -6.55 10.39 -7.88
CA PHE A 10 -7.21 10.14 -9.17
C PHE A 10 -8.74 10.30 -9.10
N PRO A 11 -9.40 10.75 -10.18
CA PRO A 11 -10.87 10.76 -10.28
C PRO A 11 -11.48 9.35 -10.17
N PRO A 12 -12.76 9.21 -9.78
CA PRO A 12 -13.74 10.28 -9.53
C PRO A 12 -13.58 10.91 -8.13
N PHE A 13 -13.59 12.24 -8.10
CA PHE A 13 -13.08 13.05 -6.97
C PHE A 13 -14.00 13.13 -5.74
N ASP A 14 -15.26 12.70 -5.83
CA ASP A 14 -16.30 13.03 -4.82
C ASP A 14 -17.13 11.83 -4.30
N ARG A 15 -16.79 10.59 -4.63
CA ARG A 15 -17.54 9.42 -4.13
C ARG A 15 -16.67 8.50 -3.29
N GLY A 16 -16.93 8.48 -1.98
CA GLY A 16 -16.38 7.49 -1.06
C GLY A 16 -15.00 7.82 -0.48
N ARG A 17 -14.56 9.08 -0.46
CA ARG A 17 -13.40 9.48 0.34
C ARG A 17 -13.68 9.35 1.84
N ALA A 18 -12.66 8.98 2.59
CA ALA A 18 -12.72 9.01 4.06
C ALA A 18 -13.01 10.43 4.54
N LEU A 19 -13.84 10.55 5.58
CA LEU A 19 -14.19 11.85 6.17
C LEU A 19 -12.97 12.48 6.85
N GLU A 20 -12.77 13.77 6.59
CA GLU A 20 -11.68 14.57 7.17
C GLU A 20 -11.71 14.59 8.71
N SER A 21 -12.91 14.50 9.29
CA SER A 21 -13.09 14.42 10.75
C SER A 21 -12.59 13.11 11.37
N LEU A 22 -12.54 12.03 10.58
CA LEU A 22 -12.08 10.72 11.02
C LEU A 22 -10.59 10.51 10.71
N VAL A 23 -10.13 11.04 9.58
CA VAL A 23 -8.74 10.97 9.16
C VAL A 23 -8.30 12.36 8.70
N PRO A 24 -7.80 13.21 9.61
CA PRO A 24 -7.28 14.52 9.27
C PRO A 24 -6.10 14.40 8.29
N ARG A 25 -6.13 15.17 7.21
CA ARG A 25 -5.21 15.08 6.08
C ARG A 25 -4.76 16.48 5.61
N PRO A 26 -3.58 16.59 5.00
CA PRO A 26 -3.19 17.82 4.34
C PRO A 26 -4.20 18.17 3.25
N THR A 27 -4.70 19.40 3.26
CA THR A 27 -5.64 19.88 2.24
C THR A 27 -4.95 19.90 0.88
N PRO A 28 -5.50 19.26 -0.17
CA PRO A 28 -4.91 19.29 -1.50
C PRO A 28 -4.85 20.74 -1.99
N SER A 29 -3.65 21.23 -2.30
CA SER A 29 -3.51 22.49 -3.04
C SER A 29 -3.53 22.18 -4.53
N LYS A 30 -4.35 22.91 -5.30
CA LYS A 30 -4.38 22.75 -6.76
C LYS A 30 -2.98 23.01 -7.32
N ASN A 31 -2.41 22.03 -8.00
CA ASN A 31 -1.13 22.12 -8.73
C ASN A 31 0.08 22.52 -7.86
N SER A 32 0.11 22.15 -6.58
CA SER A 32 1.33 22.35 -5.79
C SER A 32 2.44 21.46 -6.31
N LYS A 33 3.46 22.09 -6.88
CA LYS A 33 4.76 21.44 -7.01
C LYS A 33 5.25 21.10 -5.60
N LEU A 34 5.94 19.96 -5.48
CA LEU A 34 6.68 19.66 -4.26
C LEU A 34 7.65 20.82 -3.97
N PRO A 35 7.87 21.16 -2.69
CA PRO A 35 8.83 22.18 -2.34
C PRO A 35 10.22 21.78 -2.87
N SER A 36 11.05 22.74 -3.24
CA SER A 36 12.42 22.54 -3.76
C SER A 36 13.43 21.95 -2.76
N SER A 37 12.92 21.34 -1.70
CA SER A 37 13.67 20.71 -0.62
C SER A 37 13.05 19.34 -0.30
N ALA A 38 12.22 18.81 -1.20
CA ALA A 38 11.63 17.50 -1.09
C ALA A 38 12.58 16.49 -1.75
N ASP A 39 12.93 15.44 -1.03
CA ASP A 39 13.82 14.39 -1.55
C ASP A 39 13.16 13.51 -2.63
N LEU A 40 11.90 13.80 -3.00
CA LEU A 40 11.11 13.07 -3.99
C LEU A 40 10.69 14.01 -5.11
N GLU A 41 10.61 13.46 -6.31
CA GLU A 41 10.09 14.13 -7.49
C GLU A 41 8.87 13.36 -8.05
N PHE A 42 7.78 14.09 -8.28
CA PHE A 42 6.56 13.56 -8.90
C PHE A 42 6.57 13.87 -10.38
N ASN A 43 6.52 12.82 -11.20
CA ASN A 43 6.48 12.92 -12.65
C ASN A 43 5.15 12.41 -13.19
N TYR A 44 4.60 13.06 -14.21
CA TYR A 44 3.28 12.74 -14.75
C TYR A 44 3.17 13.03 -16.24
N GLN A 45 2.41 12.20 -16.93
CA GLN A 45 2.00 12.39 -18.32
C GLN A 45 0.48 12.13 -18.43
N ASN A 46 -0.21 12.98 -19.19
CA ASN A 46 -1.67 12.95 -19.29
C ASN A 46 -2.19 12.03 -20.43
N ALA A 47 -1.37 11.73 -21.43
CA ALA A 47 -1.78 10.93 -22.60
C ALA A 47 -0.66 9.97 -23.03
N PRO A 48 -0.71 8.67 -22.66
CA PRO A 48 -1.65 8.06 -21.70
C PRO A 48 -1.44 8.59 -20.27
N VAL A 49 -2.44 8.42 -19.40
CA VAL A 49 -2.34 8.77 -17.97
C VAL A 49 -1.35 7.83 -17.29
N VAL A 50 -0.15 8.33 -17.00
CA VAL A 50 0.91 7.61 -16.28
C VAL A 50 1.64 8.55 -15.34
N PHE A 51 2.19 8.03 -14.25
CA PHE A 51 3.03 8.79 -13.32
C PHE A 51 4.13 7.90 -12.74
N TRP A 52 5.17 8.54 -12.22
CA TRP A 52 6.23 7.83 -11.51
C TRP A 52 6.87 8.74 -10.46
N ILE A 53 7.47 8.12 -9.45
CA ILE A 53 8.15 8.80 -8.34
C ILE A 53 9.63 8.47 -8.42
N THR A 54 10.48 9.49 -8.36
CA THR A 54 11.93 9.35 -8.28
C THR A 54 12.46 10.01 -7.03
N HIS A 55 13.68 9.63 -6.62
CA HIS A 55 14.45 10.44 -5.68
C HIS A 55 14.93 11.74 -6.36
N GLU A 56 14.98 12.86 -5.64
CA GLU A 56 15.50 14.14 -6.17
C GLU A 56 17.02 14.06 -6.42
N GLN A 57 17.77 13.36 -5.55
CA GLN A 57 19.23 13.26 -5.61
C GLN A 57 19.75 12.03 -6.37
N GLY A 58 18.87 11.12 -6.78
CA GLY A 58 19.23 9.85 -7.42
C GLY A 58 18.33 9.54 -8.59
N SER A 59 18.85 8.83 -9.60
CA SER A 59 18.06 8.37 -10.76
C SER A 59 17.11 7.22 -10.45
N ASP A 60 16.97 6.84 -9.17
CA ASP A 60 16.22 5.67 -8.75
C ASP A 60 14.72 5.94 -8.79
N VAL A 61 13.99 5.04 -9.46
CA VAL A 61 12.54 5.11 -9.62
C VAL A 61 11.89 4.26 -8.52
N LEU A 62 11.19 4.90 -7.59
CA LEU A 62 10.60 4.25 -6.42
C LEU A 62 9.19 3.70 -6.68
N PHE A 63 8.51 4.25 -7.69
CA PHE A 63 7.17 3.83 -8.06
C PHE A 63 6.95 4.17 -9.53
N ASP A 64 6.60 3.20 -10.36
CA ASP A 64 6.46 3.41 -11.81
C ASP A 64 5.24 2.67 -12.35
N ILE A 65 4.34 3.40 -13.01
CA ILE A 65 3.16 2.83 -13.67
C ILE A 65 3.24 2.89 -15.20
N ARG A 66 4.41 3.19 -15.78
CA ARG A 66 4.58 3.28 -17.24
C ARG A 66 4.48 1.90 -17.90
N PRO A 67 3.52 1.68 -18.83
CA PRO A 67 3.29 0.39 -19.48
C PRO A 67 4.53 -0.21 -20.16
N ALA A 68 5.40 0.65 -20.71
CA ALA A 68 6.60 0.21 -21.44
C ALA A 68 7.65 -0.46 -20.55
N ASN A 69 7.61 -0.24 -19.24
CA ASN A 69 8.60 -0.75 -18.30
C ASN A 69 8.14 -2.04 -17.62
N PHE A 70 6.89 -2.47 -17.83
CA PHE A 70 6.42 -3.71 -17.23
C PHE A 70 7.00 -4.93 -17.93
N PRO A 71 7.27 -6.01 -17.19
CA PRO A 71 7.64 -7.29 -17.79
C PRO A 71 6.52 -7.77 -18.72
N THR A 72 6.86 -8.06 -19.98
CA THR A 72 5.95 -8.72 -20.92
C THR A 72 6.01 -10.24 -20.73
N TYR A 73 4.92 -10.82 -20.25
CA TYR A 73 4.81 -12.27 -20.09
C TYR A 73 4.27 -12.90 -21.37
N ALA A 74 5.05 -13.78 -22.01
CA ALA A 74 4.63 -14.50 -23.22
C ALA A 74 3.54 -15.57 -22.95
N SER A 75 3.31 -15.91 -21.68
CA SER A 75 2.28 -16.84 -21.24
C SER A 75 1.69 -16.36 -19.92
N PRO A 76 0.40 -16.64 -19.65
CA PRO A 76 -0.22 -16.33 -18.37
C PRO A 76 0.61 -16.90 -17.22
N TYR A 77 0.92 -16.09 -16.21
CA TYR A 77 1.64 -16.56 -15.02
C TYR A 77 0.79 -17.60 -14.29
N VAL A 78 1.34 -18.79 -14.16
CA VAL A 78 0.75 -19.91 -13.43
C VAL A 78 1.58 -20.05 -12.16
N SER A 79 1.06 -19.56 -11.03
CA SER A 79 1.71 -19.83 -9.74
C SER A 79 1.66 -21.34 -9.48
N SER A 80 2.74 -21.89 -8.91
CA SER A 80 2.86 -23.30 -8.54
C SER A 80 2.12 -23.66 -7.25
N GLU A 81 1.45 -22.70 -6.60
CA GLU A 81 0.76 -22.94 -5.33
C GLU A 81 -0.67 -23.43 -5.54
N VAL A 82 -0.93 -24.66 -5.10
CA VAL A 82 -2.15 -25.46 -5.31
C VAL A 82 -3.40 -24.86 -4.65
N SER A 83 -3.28 -23.79 -3.86
CA SER A 83 -4.39 -23.05 -3.24
C SER A 83 -4.76 -21.76 -3.97
N SER A 84 -3.96 -21.31 -4.94
CA SER A 84 -4.15 -20.03 -5.62
C SER A 84 -4.95 -20.19 -6.91
N ASN A 85 -6.11 -19.51 -6.99
CA ASN A 85 -6.74 -19.26 -8.28
C ASN A 85 -5.81 -18.36 -9.08
N ASN A 86 -5.04 -18.96 -9.99
CA ASN A 86 -4.07 -18.28 -10.85
C ASN A 86 -4.77 -17.25 -11.74
N PHE A 87 -4.87 -16.02 -11.24
CA PHE A 87 -5.34 -14.90 -12.03
C PHE A 87 -4.16 -14.33 -12.81
N ALA A 88 -3.88 -14.93 -13.96
CA ALA A 88 -3.00 -14.33 -14.94
C ALA A 88 -3.66 -13.07 -15.50
N ILE A 89 -2.98 -11.93 -15.40
CA ILE A 89 -3.55 -10.65 -15.82
C ILE A 89 -2.90 -10.23 -17.13
N PRO A 90 -3.66 -10.20 -18.23
CA PRO A 90 -3.13 -9.83 -19.54
C PRO A 90 -2.91 -8.32 -19.72
N SER A 91 -3.35 -7.46 -18.79
CA SER A 91 -3.27 -6.00 -18.93
C SER A 91 -2.97 -5.29 -17.60
N GLN A 92 -1.81 -4.63 -17.52
CA GLN A 92 -1.38 -3.78 -16.39
C GLN A 92 -1.83 -2.30 -16.57
N LYS A 93 -2.76 -2.04 -17.49
CA LYS A 93 -3.28 -0.68 -17.72
C LYS A 93 -4.03 -0.19 -16.46
N PRO A 94 -3.87 1.09 -16.09
CA PRO A 94 -4.68 1.68 -15.03
C PRO A 94 -6.13 1.79 -15.48
N ILE A 95 -7.06 1.37 -14.62
CA ILE A 95 -8.52 1.41 -14.86
C ILE A 95 -9.16 2.19 -13.73
N PHE A 96 -9.97 3.19 -14.08
CA PHE A 96 -10.68 4.04 -13.13
C PHE A 96 -12.18 4.03 -13.44
N GLU A 97 -12.87 3.00 -12.97
CA GLU A 97 -14.29 2.81 -13.16
C GLU A 97 -15.07 2.88 -11.83
N ASN A 98 -16.39 3.05 -11.93
CA ASN A 98 -17.24 2.99 -10.74
C ASN A 98 -17.19 1.56 -10.16
N LEU A 99 -16.88 1.44 -8.87
CA LEU A 99 -16.70 0.17 -8.15
C LEU A 99 -15.54 -0.71 -8.64
N TYR A 100 -14.66 -0.20 -9.51
CA TYR A 100 -13.47 -0.92 -9.93
C TYR A 100 -12.33 0.02 -10.26
N LEU A 101 -11.34 0.06 -9.37
CA LEU A 101 -10.08 0.75 -9.58
C LEU A 101 -8.97 -0.31 -9.70
N GLN A 102 -8.16 -0.21 -10.75
CA GLN A 102 -6.97 -1.02 -10.95
C GLN A 102 -5.75 -0.14 -11.15
N LEU A 103 -4.70 -0.39 -10.39
CA LEU A 103 -3.38 0.20 -10.58
C LEU A 103 -2.31 -0.88 -10.44
N ALA A 104 -1.33 -0.89 -11.33
CA ALA A 104 -0.14 -1.73 -11.22
C ALA A 104 1.09 -0.81 -11.18
N ALA A 105 2.09 -1.17 -10.39
CA ALA A 105 3.36 -0.48 -10.27
C ALA A 105 4.51 -1.48 -10.30
N ILE A 106 5.61 -1.08 -10.94
CA ILE A 106 6.83 -1.88 -11.03
C ILE A 106 7.61 -1.74 -9.73
N LEU A 107 8.17 -2.86 -9.28
CA LEU A 107 9.07 -2.95 -8.14
C LEU A 107 10.47 -3.19 -8.65
N GLN A 108 11.47 -2.56 -8.05
CA GLN A 108 12.86 -2.89 -8.36
C GLN A 108 13.22 -4.30 -7.86
N ALA A 109 14.15 -4.94 -8.56
CA ALA A 109 14.69 -6.24 -8.15
C ALA A 109 15.24 -6.15 -6.71
N ASN A 110 14.91 -7.15 -5.88
CA ASN A 110 15.28 -7.24 -4.46
C ASN A 110 14.61 -6.24 -3.51
N GLU A 111 13.60 -5.48 -3.95
CA GLU A 111 12.81 -4.67 -3.02
C GLU A 111 12.18 -5.52 -1.91
N SER A 112 12.20 -4.98 -0.69
CA SER A 112 11.57 -5.60 0.48
C SER A 112 10.26 -4.90 0.76
N ILE A 113 9.17 -5.62 0.53
CA ILE A 113 7.82 -5.11 0.78
C ILE A 113 7.34 -5.62 2.14
N PHE A 114 6.84 -4.66 2.91
CA PHE A 114 6.15 -4.88 4.17
C PHE A 114 4.75 -4.28 4.02
N ILE A 115 3.72 -5.06 4.34
CA ILE A 115 2.33 -4.59 4.31
C ILE A 115 1.79 -4.60 5.73
N LEU A 116 0.96 -3.61 6.04
CA LEU A 116 0.13 -3.59 7.23
C LEU A 116 -1.24 -4.15 6.87
N GLY A 117 -1.57 -5.31 7.43
CA GLY A 117 -2.85 -5.99 7.28
C GLY A 117 -3.03 -7.01 8.40
N ALA A 118 -4.27 -7.33 8.75
CA ALA A 118 -4.57 -8.40 9.70
C ALA A 118 -4.49 -9.75 8.96
N CYS A 119 -3.27 -10.21 8.69
CA CYS A 119 -3.01 -11.52 8.08
C CYS A 119 -1.85 -12.21 8.78
N ILE A 120 -1.90 -13.54 8.85
CA ILE A 120 -0.73 -14.36 9.12
C ILE A 120 -0.11 -14.71 7.76
N SER A 121 1.11 -14.25 7.52
CA SER A 121 1.85 -14.60 6.30
C SER A 121 2.79 -15.77 6.54
N SER A 122 2.69 -16.80 5.71
CA SER A 122 3.66 -17.92 5.69
C SER A 122 5.08 -17.46 5.30
N SER A 123 5.21 -16.33 4.60
CA SER A 123 6.50 -15.76 4.19
C SER A 123 7.24 -15.00 5.31
N GLY A 124 6.63 -14.86 6.49
CA GLY A 124 7.15 -14.07 7.60
C GLY A 124 6.85 -12.57 7.44
N LEU A 125 7.71 -11.72 8.01
CA LEU A 125 7.50 -10.26 7.99
C LEU A 125 7.69 -9.65 6.59
N ARG A 126 8.66 -10.17 5.82
CA ARG A 126 8.95 -9.73 4.45
C ARG A 126 8.13 -10.56 3.48
N LEU A 127 7.35 -9.90 2.63
CA LEU A 127 6.59 -10.60 1.59
C LEU A 127 7.52 -11.22 0.54
N ASN A 128 7.24 -12.47 0.17
CA ASN A 128 7.90 -13.16 -0.92
C ASN A 128 7.44 -12.60 -2.30
N SER A 129 7.98 -13.15 -3.39
CA SER A 129 7.71 -12.68 -4.75
C SER A 129 6.33 -13.07 -5.31
N SER A 130 5.48 -13.79 -4.55
CA SER A 130 4.18 -14.29 -5.03
C SER A 130 3.10 -14.24 -3.95
N TYR A 131 2.50 -13.07 -3.75
CA TYR A 131 1.46 -12.80 -2.76
C TYR A 131 0.59 -11.59 -3.21
N THR A 132 -0.74 -11.68 -3.24
CA THR A 132 -1.69 -10.52 -3.19
C THR A 132 -2.19 -10.40 -1.73
N MET A 133 -3.14 -9.56 -1.40
CA MET A 133 -3.85 -9.67 -0.11
C MET A 133 -5.22 -9.07 -0.30
N ALA A 134 -6.27 -9.67 0.26
CA ALA A 134 -7.53 -8.97 0.38
C ALA A 134 -7.54 -8.19 1.70
N MET A 135 -7.76 -6.88 1.60
CA MET A 135 -8.00 -6.04 2.77
C MET A 135 -9.50 -5.88 2.96
N TRP A 136 -10.08 -6.73 3.81
CA TRP A 136 -11.50 -6.70 4.13
C TRP A 136 -11.71 -7.13 5.58
N THR A 137 -12.38 -6.30 6.39
CA THR A 137 -12.67 -6.64 7.78
C THR A 137 -13.62 -7.84 7.80
N ARG A 138 -13.11 -8.95 8.33
CA ARG A 138 -13.85 -10.20 8.46
C ARG A 138 -13.70 -10.70 9.88
N ASP A 139 -14.81 -11.12 10.46
CA ASP A 139 -14.81 -11.92 11.68
C ASP A 139 -14.53 -13.38 11.29
N ILE A 140 -13.25 -13.71 11.25
CA ILE A 140 -12.72 -15.04 10.98
C ILE A 140 -11.57 -15.26 11.97
N GLY A 141 -11.28 -16.52 12.33
CA GLY A 141 -10.03 -16.82 13.04
C GLY A 141 -8.81 -16.34 12.26
N ASP A 142 -7.58 -16.62 12.67
CA ASP A 142 -6.39 -16.13 11.94
C ASP A 142 -5.89 -17.17 10.91
N PRO A 143 -6.48 -17.30 9.71
CA PRO A 143 -5.98 -18.22 8.69
C PRO A 143 -4.62 -17.73 8.17
N ILE A 144 -3.69 -18.67 8.03
CA ILE A 144 -2.47 -18.46 7.28
C ILE A 144 -2.86 -18.20 5.82
N ASP A 145 -2.40 -17.08 5.27
CA ASP A 145 -2.62 -16.68 3.88
C ASP A 145 -4.12 -16.69 3.47
N GLY A 146 -5.03 -16.43 4.41
CA GLY A 146 -6.48 -16.70 4.29
C GLY A 146 -7.28 -15.91 3.27
N THR A 147 -6.61 -15.14 2.41
CA THR A 147 -7.17 -14.70 1.14
C THR A 147 -6.09 -14.89 0.09
N THR A 148 -6.35 -15.80 -0.86
CA THR A 148 -5.35 -16.38 -1.77
C THR A 148 -4.99 -15.42 -2.89
N PRO A 149 -3.70 -15.07 -3.02
CA PRO A 149 -3.47 -13.84 -3.77
C PRO A 149 -2.14 -13.87 -4.61
N SER A 150 -2.13 -13.36 -5.86
CA SER A 150 -0.98 -13.40 -6.78
C SER A 150 -0.16 -12.08 -6.89
N ARG A 151 1.12 -12.09 -6.49
CA ARG A 151 2.14 -11.15 -7.04
C ARG A 151 2.72 -11.82 -8.28
N LEU A 152 2.87 -11.04 -9.34
CA LEU A 152 3.72 -11.41 -10.46
C LEU A 152 5.09 -10.86 -10.15
N ASP A 153 6.15 -11.63 -10.42
CA ASP A 153 7.52 -11.20 -10.15
C ASP A 153 7.71 -9.73 -10.60
N ASP A 154 8.23 -8.91 -9.69
CA ASP A 154 8.53 -7.49 -9.91
C ASP A 154 7.36 -6.52 -10.16
N VAL A 155 6.10 -6.92 -9.91
CA VAL A 155 4.93 -6.02 -10.05
C VAL A 155 4.03 -6.04 -8.82
N MET A 156 3.79 -4.87 -8.24
CA MET A 156 2.76 -4.65 -7.21
C MET A 156 1.45 -4.20 -7.85
N GLN A 157 0.32 -4.69 -7.36
CA GLN A 157 -0.98 -4.33 -7.90
C GLN A 157 -2.01 -4.03 -6.83
N TYR A 158 -2.83 -3.03 -7.09
CA TYR A 158 -3.95 -2.61 -6.25
C TYR A 158 -5.24 -2.77 -7.05
N ARG A 159 -6.21 -3.48 -6.46
CA ARG A 159 -7.58 -3.59 -6.97
C ARG A 159 -8.54 -3.21 -5.86
N ILE A 160 -9.35 -2.19 -6.11
CA ILE A 160 -10.19 -1.58 -5.08
C ILE A 160 -11.62 -1.49 -5.60
N ASN A 161 -12.56 -1.97 -4.79
CA ASN A 161 -13.99 -1.95 -5.10
C ASN A 161 -14.59 -0.58 -4.72
N GLY A 162 -14.26 0.45 -5.51
CA GLY A 162 -14.82 1.80 -5.38
C GLY A 162 -14.01 2.76 -4.49
N GLY A 163 -14.58 3.95 -4.26
CA GLY A 163 -13.91 5.04 -3.55
C GLY A 163 -13.00 5.88 -4.45
N THR A 164 -12.04 6.55 -3.82
CA THR A 164 -11.01 7.37 -4.48
C THR A 164 -9.63 6.78 -4.16
N LEU A 165 -8.75 6.74 -5.16
CA LEU A 165 -7.37 6.35 -4.94
C LEU A 165 -6.56 7.57 -4.45
N ASP A 166 -6.23 7.58 -3.16
CA ASP A 166 -5.36 8.55 -2.51
C ASP A 166 -4.07 7.87 -2.05
N MET A 167 -2.96 8.16 -2.72
CA MET A 167 -1.66 7.57 -2.40
C MET A 167 -0.73 8.61 -1.77
N TYR A 168 -0.04 8.20 -0.69
CA TYR A 168 0.95 9.00 0.02
C TYR A 168 2.32 8.34 -0.11
N PHE A 169 3.30 9.13 -0.56
CA PHE A 169 4.70 8.69 -0.70
C PHE A 169 5.57 9.36 0.37
N TYR A 170 6.39 8.55 1.03
CA TYR A 170 7.27 8.93 2.13
C TYR A 170 8.71 8.61 1.73
N SER A 171 9.59 9.60 1.72
CA SER A 171 10.99 9.41 1.29
C SER A 171 11.78 8.52 2.25
N GLY A 172 11.42 8.52 3.54
CA GLY A 172 12.23 7.90 4.59
C GLY A 172 13.61 8.52 4.80
N VAL A 173 13.97 9.55 4.03
CA VAL A 173 15.15 10.39 4.21
C VAL A 173 14.67 11.65 4.92
N THR A 174 15.30 11.98 6.04
CA THR A 174 15.18 13.31 6.65
C THR A 174 16.58 13.87 6.78
N SER A 175 16.85 14.96 6.05
CA SER A 175 18.14 15.66 6.06
C SER A 175 18.59 15.88 7.52
N GLY A 176 19.60 15.11 7.96
CA GLY A 176 20.25 15.25 9.26
C GLY A 176 19.45 14.88 10.52
N LYS A 177 18.30 14.18 10.45
CA LYS A 177 17.46 13.88 11.65
C LYS A 177 17.01 12.43 11.85
N GLY A 178 17.55 11.46 11.11
CA GLY A 178 17.37 10.03 11.41
C GLY A 178 15.91 9.53 11.41
N GLY A 179 14.99 10.24 10.77
CA GLY A 179 13.59 9.84 10.66
C GLY A 179 13.41 8.83 9.51
N THR A 180 12.81 7.68 9.81
CA THR A 180 12.46 6.63 8.85
C THR A 180 11.10 6.90 8.20
N ALA A 181 10.75 6.17 7.14
CA ALA A 181 9.41 6.24 6.53
C ALA A 181 8.29 5.98 7.57
N ILE A 182 8.55 5.18 8.60
CA ILE A 182 7.61 4.94 9.72
C ILE A 182 7.33 6.22 10.49
N THR A 183 8.36 7.01 10.81
CA THR A 183 8.16 8.28 11.53
C THR A 183 7.35 9.30 10.72
N GLN A 184 7.51 9.28 9.40
CA GLN A 184 6.72 10.13 8.50
C GLN A 184 5.27 9.64 8.39
N TYR A 185 5.05 8.33 8.30
CA TYR A 185 3.71 7.73 8.30
C TYR A 185 2.95 8.01 9.60
N VAL A 186 3.57 7.82 10.76
CA VAL A 186 2.96 8.03 12.09
C VAL A 186 2.54 9.49 12.34
N SER A 187 2.98 10.44 11.50
CA SER A 187 2.50 11.83 11.58
C SER A 187 0.99 11.99 11.32
N ILE A 188 0.32 11.01 10.71
CA ILE A 188 -1.15 11.01 10.53
C ILE A 188 -1.91 10.63 11.81
N GLY A 189 -1.22 10.06 12.80
CA GLY A 189 -1.81 9.59 14.05
C GLY A 189 -0.76 8.86 14.89
N THR A 190 -0.36 9.49 15.99
CA THR A 190 0.62 8.89 16.91
C THR A 190 -0.02 7.77 17.73
N PRO A 191 0.69 6.67 18.00
CA PRO A 191 0.21 5.63 18.91
C PRO A 191 -0.24 6.24 20.23
N ALA A 192 -1.39 5.79 20.73
CA ALA A 192 -1.86 6.19 22.05
C ALA A 192 -0.86 5.69 23.11
N LEU A 193 -0.56 6.54 24.10
CA LEU A 193 0.24 6.11 25.24
C LEU A 193 -0.58 5.12 26.09
N PRO A 194 -0.12 3.87 26.25
CA PRO A 194 -0.81 2.91 27.08
C PRO A 194 -0.77 3.34 28.56
N LEU A 195 -1.80 3.00 29.33
CA LEU A 195 -1.72 3.09 30.79
C LEU A 195 -0.64 2.12 31.29
N TYR A 196 0.10 2.51 32.32
CA TYR A 196 1.21 1.69 32.83
C TYR A 196 0.78 0.26 33.18
N CYS A 197 -0.42 0.09 33.75
CA CYS A 197 -0.98 -1.23 34.07
C CYS A 197 -1.21 -2.13 32.86
N SER A 198 -1.37 -1.60 31.65
CA SER A 198 -1.53 -2.42 30.44
C SER A 198 -0.23 -3.04 29.92
N LEU A 199 0.92 -2.70 30.52
CA LEU A 199 2.21 -3.32 30.22
C LEU A 199 2.48 -4.56 31.08
N VAL A 200 1.62 -4.83 32.07
CA VAL A 200 1.76 -6.00 32.94
C VAL A 200 1.13 -7.23 32.27
N PHE A 201 1.38 -8.39 32.85
CA PHE A 201 0.83 -9.65 32.39
C PHE A 201 -0.70 -9.68 32.52
N HIS A 202 -1.39 -10.14 31.47
CA HIS A 202 -2.85 -10.33 31.45
C HIS A 202 -3.19 -11.83 31.47
N PHE A 203 -4.08 -12.25 32.38
CA PHE A 203 -4.60 -13.62 32.46
C PHE A 203 -6.06 -13.65 32.03
N TYR A 204 -6.41 -14.56 31.13
CA TYR A 204 -7.78 -14.81 30.70
C TYR A 204 -8.05 -16.32 30.72
N GLY A 205 -9.19 -16.73 31.25
CA GLY A 205 -9.66 -18.10 31.24
C GLY A 205 -11.11 -18.18 30.76
N ALA A 206 -11.42 -19.13 29.90
CA ALA A 206 -12.79 -19.44 29.52
C ALA A 206 -13.41 -20.28 30.64
N THR A 207 -14.44 -19.78 31.32
CA THR A 207 -15.29 -20.61 32.17
C THR A 207 -16.17 -21.44 31.26
N GLU A 208 -15.87 -22.72 31.06
CA GLU A 208 -16.85 -23.64 30.49
C GLU A 208 -18.07 -23.70 31.42
N PRO A 209 -19.30 -23.52 30.90
CA PRO A 209 -20.48 -23.77 31.72
C PRO A 209 -20.52 -25.27 32.03
N THR A 210 -20.34 -25.64 33.29
CA THR A 210 -20.54 -27.01 33.77
C THR A 210 -21.96 -27.42 33.41
N ARG A 211 -22.10 -28.36 32.47
CA ARG A 211 -23.37 -29.05 32.21
C ARG A 211 -23.75 -29.82 33.47
N SER A 212 -24.77 -29.33 34.19
CA SER A 212 -25.52 -30.08 35.20
C SER A 212 -26.47 -31.06 34.54
#